data_AF-A0A413FZI6-F1
#
_entry.id   AF-A0A413FZI6-F1
#
_cell.length_a   1.000
_cell.length_b   1.000
_cell.length_c   1.000
_cell.angle_alpha   90.00
_cell.angle_beta   90.00
_cell.angle_gamma   90.00
#
_symmetry.space_group_name_H-M   'P 1'
#
loop_
_entity.id
_entity.type
_entity.pdbx_description
1 polymer ?
#
loop_
_entity_poly.entity_id
_entity_poly.type
_entity_poly.pdbx_seq_one_letter_code
_entity_poly.pdbx_strand_id
1 'polypeptide(L)'
;MSRRSFADILLNSEFSPSDEYYSLVHLLYDSDPPDQCSFYSLMNMYFGLMPFAGTAISLWDFNHRHNFTFSTDDDLSTVDLNRLLLLCEYILNFAIHMQNIDDCMQESLFLIKHIRAICNKISYQESEVKGIFVLVPRNDLINASAECSPAEVAIDLITFDYWRYKGDLDRKRQYLSKFARELEPKRECLEALSKRLTSDFFYLVNSLNIRHNNASEDSKKYFEPLGSMSDHELESWYDTLRNMAASLFLLVDYSDISESINSLKHNH
;
A
#
# COMPACT_ATOMS: atom_id res chain seq x y z
N MET A 1 28.42 3.43 -34.85
CA MET A 1 27.72 3.33 -33.55
C MET A 1 28.69 2.73 -32.54
N SER A 2 28.80 3.32 -31.34
CA SER A 2 29.62 2.77 -30.24
C SER A 2 29.03 1.43 -29.75
N ARG A 3 29.88 0.45 -29.41
CA ARG A 3 29.45 -0.84 -28.82
C ARG A 3 28.89 -0.58 -27.42
N ARG A 4 27.62 -0.92 -27.19
CA ARG A 4 27.02 -0.94 -25.83
C ARG A 4 27.48 -2.19 -25.09
N SER A 5 27.84 -2.08 -23.82
CA SER A 5 28.12 -3.24 -22.98
C SER A 5 26.82 -3.90 -22.50
N PHE A 6 26.90 -5.15 -22.04
CA PHE A 6 25.76 -5.85 -21.42
C PHE A 6 25.22 -5.07 -20.20
N ALA A 7 26.13 -4.51 -19.39
CA ALA A 7 25.75 -3.66 -18.27
C ALA A 7 25.04 -2.38 -18.73
N ASP A 8 25.51 -1.72 -19.79
CA ASP A 8 24.85 -0.52 -20.30
C ASP A 8 23.44 -0.81 -20.81
N ILE A 9 23.20 -2.00 -21.39
CA ILE A 9 21.87 -2.38 -21.85
C ILE A 9 20.92 -2.60 -20.66
N LEU A 10 21.38 -3.29 -19.62
CA LEU A 10 20.56 -3.58 -18.43
C LEU A 10 20.34 -2.35 -17.53
N LEU A 11 21.34 -1.48 -17.39
CA LEU A 11 21.23 -0.29 -16.54
C LEU A 11 20.39 0.82 -17.18
N ASN A 12 20.28 0.84 -18.52
CA ASN A 12 19.49 1.83 -19.25
C ASN A 12 18.17 1.26 -19.81
N SER A 13 17.79 0.03 -19.47
CA SER A 13 16.48 -0.49 -19.87
C SER A 13 15.39 0.23 -19.10
N GLU A 14 14.50 0.92 -19.81
CA GLU A 14 13.34 1.57 -19.20
C GLU A 14 12.33 0.52 -18.71
N PHE A 15 11.66 0.83 -17.61
CA PHE A 15 10.58 0.00 -17.09
C PHE A 15 9.33 0.17 -17.96
N SER A 16 8.74 -0.94 -18.39
CA SER A 16 7.50 -0.97 -19.18
C SER A 16 6.46 -1.81 -18.44
N PRO A 17 5.34 -1.22 -17.98
CA PRO A 17 4.26 -1.99 -17.37
C PRO A 17 3.73 -3.09 -18.30
N SER A 18 3.63 -2.80 -19.60
CA SER A 18 3.14 -3.73 -20.61
C SER A 18 4.06 -4.94 -20.81
N ASP A 19 5.39 -4.73 -20.80
CA ASP A 19 6.35 -5.82 -20.99
C ASP A 19 6.41 -6.76 -19.78
N GLU A 20 6.33 -6.20 -18.57
CA GLU A 20 6.29 -6.98 -17.33
C GLU A 20 4.93 -7.70 -17.19
N TYR A 21 3.82 -7.06 -17.59
CA TYR A 21 2.50 -7.69 -17.64
C TYR A 21 2.47 -8.87 -18.61
N TYR A 22 2.94 -8.66 -19.84
CA TYR A 22 3.06 -9.71 -20.85
C TYR A 22 3.82 -10.91 -20.29
N SER A 23 4.98 -10.67 -19.69
CA SER A 23 5.82 -11.71 -19.09
C SER A 23 5.09 -12.48 -17.97
N LEU A 24 4.40 -11.78 -17.07
CA LEU A 24 3.65 -12.38 -15.97
C LEU A 24 2.44 -13.21 -16.43
N VAL A 25 1.70 -12.74 -17.43
CA VAL A 25 0.53 -13.47 -17.94
C VAL A 25 0.98 -14.75 -18.65
N HIS A 26 2.07 -14.69 -19.42
CA HIS A 26 2.66 -15.90 -20.02
C HIS A 26 3.19 -16.86 -18.95
N LEU A 27 3.87 -16.37 -17.90
CA LEU A 27 4.26 -17.21 -16.76
C LEU A 27 3.07 -17.83 -16.01
N LEU A 28 1.92 -17.16 -16.01
CA LEU A 28 0.71 -17.63 -15.34
C LEU A 28 0.03 -18.76 -16.12
N TYR A 29 -0.11 -18.60 -17.45
CA TYR A 29 -0.93 -19.49 -18.28
C TYR A 29 -0.14 -20.51 -19.09
N ASP A 30 1.10 -20.21 -19.47
CA ASP A 30 1.90 -21.14 -20.25
C ASP A 30 2.44 -22.27 -19.35
N SER A 31 2.51 -23.47 -19.93
CA SER A 31 3.16 -24.63 -19.35
C SER A 31 4.39 -24.97 -20.18
N ASP A 32 5.58 -24.87 -19.58
CA ASP A 32 6.83 -25.31 -20.21
C ASP A 32 7.63 -26.16 -19.22
N PRO A 33 7.87 -27.47 -19.48
CA PRO A 33 7.55 -28.24 -20.69
C PRO A 33 6.05 -28.60 -20.80
N PRO A 34 5.59 -29.11 -21.97
CA PRO A 34 4.18 -29.43 -22.24
C PRO A 34 3.53 -30.46 -21.30
N ASP A 35 4.33 -31.17 -20.51
CA ASP A 35 3.87 -32.14 -19.51
C ASP A 35 3.66 -31.52 -18.11
N GLN A 36 4.01 -30.24 -17.91
CA GLN A 36 3.77 -29.53 -16.65
C GLN A 36 2.44 -28.78 -16.66
N CYS A 37 1.85 -28.62 -15.47
CA CYS A 37 0.70 -27.74 -15.29
C CYS A 37 1.18 -26.30 -15.22
N SER A 38 0.47 -25.38 -15.90
CA SER A 38 0.72 -23.94 -15.71
C SER A 38 0.44 -23.51 -14.27
N PHE A 39 0.99 -22.38 -13.84
CA PHE A 39 0.73 -21.88 -12.49
C PHE A 39 -0.77 -21.64 -12.25
N TYR A 40 -1.51 -21.18 -13.27
CA TYR A 40 -2.96 -21.07 -13.19
C TYR A 40 -3.67 -22.42 -12.94
N SER A 41 -3.16 -23.49 -13.53
CA SER A 41 -3.68 -24.84 -13.30
C SER A 41 -3.46 -25.30 -11.85
N LEU A 42 -2.29 -24.99 -11.28
CA LEU A 42 -1.98 -25.22 -9.86
C LEU A 42 -2.89 -24.38 -8.95
N MET A 43 -3.08 -23.10 -9.27
CA MET A 43 -4.00 -22.22 -8.55
C MET A 43 -5.42 -22.79 -8.52
N ASN A 44 -5.90 -23.32 -9.65
CA ASN A 44 -7.22 -23.93 -9.73
C ASN A 44 -7.31 -25.21 -8.90
N MET A 45 -6.27 -26.04 -8.92
CA MET A 45 -6.18 -27.27 -8.12
C MET A 45 -6.23 -26.99 -6.61
N TYR A 46 -5.51 -25.96 -6.17
CA TYR A 46 -5.37 -25.62 -4.75
C TYR A 46 -6.31 -24.50 -4.27
N PHE A 47 -7.22 -24.03 -5.12
CA PHE A 47 -8.10 -22.89 -4.82
C PHE A 47 -8.91 -23.08 -3.52
N GLY A 48 -9.39 -24.29 -3.27
CA GLY A 48 -10.17 -24.61 -2.06
C GLY A 48 -9.40 -24.43 -0.74
N LEU A 49 -8.07 -24.30 -0.80
CA LEU A 49 -7.22 -24.03 0.37
C LEU A 49 -6.98 -22.53 0.60
N MET A 50 -7.38 -21.67 -0.34
CA MET A 50 -7.07 -20.23 -0.27
C MET A 50 -7.94 -19.54 0.79
N PRO A 51 -7.34 -18.78 1.73
CA PRO A 51 -8.09 -18.14 2.81
C PRO A 51 -9.05 -17.05 2.31
N PHE A 52 -8.80 -16.53 1.11
CA PHE A 52 -9.61 -15.53 0.44
C PHE A 52 -10.70 -16.09 -0.47
N ALA A 53 -10.82 -17.42 -0.60
CA ALA A 53 -11.82 -18.05 -1.47
C ALA A 53 -13.27 -17.66 -1.09
N GLY A 54 -13.50 -17.36 0.19
CA GLY A 54 -14.80 -16.91 0.69
C GLY A 54 -15.90 -17.93 0.39
N THR A 55 -16.85 -17.54 -0.45
CA THR A 55 -17.99 -18.39 -0.86
C THR A 55 -17.88 -18.88 -2.31
N ALA A 56 -16.74 -18.65 -2.97
CA ALA A 56 -16.53 -19.14 -4.33
C ALA A 56 -16.29 -20.65 -4.31
N ILE A 57 -16.92 -21.36 -5.24
CA ILE A 57 -16.82 -22.83 -5.32
C ILE A 57 -15.69 -23.31 -6.24
N SER A 58 -15.08 -22.41 -6.99
CA SER A 58 -13.96 -22.67 -7.89
C SER A 58 -13.19 -21.38 -8.18
N LEU A 59 -11.97 -21.50 -8.72
CA LEU A 59 -11.19 -20.33 -9.16
C LEU A 59 -11.93 -19.55 -10.25
N TRP A 60 -12.62 -20.25 -11.16
CA TRP A 60 -13.44 -19.61 -12.18
C TRP A 60 -14.56 -18.76 -11.59
N ASP A 61 -15.29 -19.31 -10.60
CA ASP A 61 -16.39 -18.61 -9.92
C ASP A 61 -15.87 -17.39 -9.13
N PHE A 62 -14.72 -17.52 -8.48
CA PHE A 62 -14.03 -16.41 -7.83
C PHE A 62 -13.67 -15.30 -8.83
N ASN A 63 -13.00 -15.66 -9.93
CA ASN A 63 -12.60 -14.71 -10.96
C ASN A 63 -13.80 -14.00 -11.60
N HIS A 64 -14.87 -14.74 -11.85
CA HIS A 64 -16.12 -14.19 -12.39
C HIS A 64 -16.78 -13.19 -11.43
N ARG A 65 -16.95 -13.54 -10.16
CA ARG A 65 -17.59 -12.66 -9.15
C ARG A 65 -16.79 -11.38 -8.89
N HIS A 66 -15.46 -11.48 -8.94
CA HIS A 66 -14.57 -10.37 -8.60
C HIS A 66 -14.01 -9.63 -9.83
N ASN A 67 -14.44 -10.00 -11.04
CA ASN A 67 -13.99 -9.42 -12.30
C ASN A 67 -12.46 -9.48 -12.49
N PHE A 68 -11.83 -10.59 -12.08
CA PHE A 68 -10.45 -10.86 -12.45
C PHE A 68 -10.40 -11.42 -13.87
N THR A 69 -10.04 -10.56 -14.81
CA THR A 69 -9.84 -10.90 -16.21
C THR A 69 -8.38 -10.65 -16.57
N PHE A 70 -7.62 -11.69 -16.89
CA PHE A 70 -6.24 -11.61 -17.38
C PHE A 70 -6.08 -12.62 -18.51
N SER A 71 -5.52 -12.21 -19.64
CA SER A 71 -5.37 -13.07 -20.82
C SER A 71 -4.07 -12.78 -21.56
N THR A 72 -3.46 -13.81 -22.15
CA THR A 72 -2.30 -13.68 -23.06
C THR A 72 -2.63 -12.84 -24.31
N ASP A 73 -3.92 -12.69 -24.62
CA ASP A 73 -4.43 -11.93 -25.75
C ASP A 73 -4.84 -10.48 -25.38
N ASP A 74 -4.55 -10.02 -24.16
CA ASP A 74 -4.88 -8.66 -23.74
C ASP A 74 -4.16 -7.60 -24.59
N ASP A 75 -4.84 -6.50 -24.90
CA ASP A 75 -4.24 -5.37 -25.62
C ASP A 75 -3.22 -4.64 -24.73
N LEU A 76 -1.93 -4.96 -24.95
CA LEU A 76 -0.79 -4.42 -24.21
C LEU A 76 -0.69 -2.89 -24.27
N SER A 77 -1.31 -2.23 -25.26
CA SER A 77 -1.33 -0.76 -25.35
C SER A 77 -2.22 -0.10 -24.29
N THR A 78 -3.12 -0.88 -23.68
CA THR A 78 -4.04 -0.43 -22.62
C THR A 78 -3.54 -0.76 -21.21
N VAL A 79 -2.43 -1.51 -21.10
CA VAL A 79 -1.87 -1.92 -19.82
C VAL A 79 -1.15 -0.76 -19.16
N ASP A 80 -1.73 -0.26 -18.06
CA ASP A 80 -1.10 0.72 -17.19
C ASP A 80 -0.46 0.05 -15.96
N LEU A 81 0.16 0.88 -15.10
CA LEU A 81 0.76 0.39 -13.86
C LEU A 81 -0.27 -0.28 -12.93
N ASN A 82 -1.51 0.20 -12.89
CA ASN A 82 -2.55 -0.36 -12.01
C ASN A 82 -2.96 -1.77 -12.47
N ARG A 83 -3.08 -1.98 -13.78
CA ARG A 83 -3.35 -3.28 -14.39
C ARG A 83 -2.24 -4.29 -14.05
N LEU A 84 -0.98 -3.86 -14.14
CA LEU A 84 0.17 -4.66 -13.73
C LEU A 84 0.15 -4.99 -12.23
N LEU A 85 -0.04 -3.99 -11.37
CA LEU A 85 -0.08 -4.18 -9.92
C LEU A 85 -1.22 -5.13 -9.51
N LEU A 86 -2.39 -5.04 -10.16
CA LEU A 86 -3.51 -5.95 -9.91
C LEU A 86 -3.17 -7.40 -10.28
N LEU A 87 -2.46 -7.62 -11.40
CA LEU A 87 -1.97 -8.96 -11.76
C LEU A 87 -0.93 -9.46 -10.76
N CYS A 88 0.02 -8.60 -10.37
CA CYS A 88 1.01 -8.93 -9.35
C CYS A 88 0.34 -9.33 -8.03
N GLU A 89 -0.62 -8.56 -7.53
CA GLU A 89 -1.38 -8.88 -6.30
C GLU A 89 -2.12 -10.20 -6.43
N TYR A 90 -2.79 -10.42 -7.57
CA TYR A 90 -3.50 -11.67 -7.84
C TYR A 90 -2.53 -12.86 -7.75
N ILE A 91 -1.44 -12.87 -8.51
CA ILE A 91 -0.47 -13.97 -8.50
C ILE A 91 0.20 -14.12 -7.13
N LEU A 92 0.60 -13.01 -6.50
CA LEU A 92 1.33 -13.01 -5.23
C LEU A 92 0.52 -13.66 -4.11
N ASN A 93 -0.78 -13.34 -4.00
CA ASN A 93 -1.63 -13.92 -2.95
C ASN A 93 -1.71 -15.44 -3.08
N PHE A 94 -1.88 -15.98 -4.30
CA PHE A 94 -1.83 -17.42 -4.52
C PHE A 94 -0.46 -17.99 -4.17
N ALA A 95 0.60 -17.42 -4.73
CA ALA A 95 1.95 -17.92 -4.56
C ALA A 95 2.38 -17.96 -3.08
N ILE A 96 2.07 -16.94 -2.28
CA ILE A 96 2.41 -16.92 -0.85
C ILE A 96 1.72 -18.04 -0.08
N HIS A 97 0.45 -18.33 -0.36
CA HIS A 97 -0.26 -19.44 0.32
C HIS A 97 0.15 -20.81 -0.21
N MET A 98 0.60 -20.88 -1.47
CA MET A 98 1.01 -22.09 -2.15
C MET A 98 2.50 -22.43 -1.97
N GLN A 99 3.34 -21.51 -1.46
CA GLN A 99 4.79 -21.70 -1.34
C GLN A 99 5.22 -22.83 -0.40
N ASN A 100 4.32 -23.33 0.46
CA ASN A 100 4.59 -24.43 1.39
C ASN A 100 3.93 -25.75 0.96
N ILE A 101 3.35 -25.80 -0.25
CA ILE A 101 2.77 -27.01 -0.84
C ILE A 101 3.82 -27.59 -1.79
N ASP A 102 4.23 -28.83 -1.55
CA ASP A 102 5.35 -29.47 -2.26
C ASP A 102 5.23 -29.39 -3.79
N ASP A 103 4.02 -29.64 -4.33
CA ASP A 103 3.74 -29.67 -5.78
C ASP A 103 3.84 -28.31 -6.48
N CYS A 104 3.83 -27.20 -5.75
CA CYS A 104 3.85 -25.85 -6.33
C CYS A 104 4.83 -24.89 -5.65
N MET A 105 5.68 -25.40 -4.75
CA MET A 105 6.64 -24.61 -3.99
C MET A 105 7.61 -23.88 -4.92
N GLN A 106 8.16 -24.54 -5.94
CA GLN A 106 9.18 -23.96 -6.81
C GLN A 106 8.61 -22.80 -7.64
N GLU A 107 7.46 -23.01 -8.27
CA GLU A 107 6.74 -22.03 -9.09
C GLU A 107 6.31 -20.84 -8.23
N SER A 108 5.79 -21.11 -7.04
CA SER A 108 5.38 -20.08 -6.08
C SER A 108 6.57 -19.19 -5.66
N LEU A 109 7.68 -19.79 -5.24
CA LEU A 109 8.88 -19.05 -4.82
C LEU A 109 9.50 -18.25 -5.98
N PHE A 110 9.46 -18.78 -7.21
CA PHE A 110 9.90 -18.07 -8.40
C PHE A 110 9.04 -16.82 -8.66
N LEU A 111 7.71 -16.97 -8.67
CA LEU A 111 6.78 -15.86 -8.90
C LEU A 111 6.86 -14.80 -7.81
N ILE A 112 6.95 -15.21 -6.54
CA ILE A 112 7.16 -14.28 -5.41
C ILE A 112 8.43 -13.47 -5.63
N LYS A 113 9.56 -14.12 -5.96
CA LYS A 113 10.84 -13.45 -6.20
C LYS A 113 10.76 -12.50 -7.40
N HIS A 114 10.08 -12.91 -8.47
CA HIS A 114 9.94 -12.11 -9.68
C HIS A 114 9.07 -10.86 -9.44
N ILE A 115 7.91 -11.02 -8.79
CA ILE A 115 7.02 -9.91 -8.42
C ILE A 115 7.74 -8.94 -7.48
N ARG A 116 8.51 -9.44 -6.50
CA ARG A 116 9.36 -8.60 -5.64
C ARG A 116 10.40 -7.80 -6.42
N ALA A 117 10.99 -8.38 -7.47
CA ALA A 117 11.94 -7.68 -8.33
C ALA A 117 11.24 -6.56 -9.13
N ILE A 118 10.04 -6.82 -9.66
CA ILE A 118 9.21 -5.78 -10.29
C ILE A 118 8.94 -4.65 -9.30
N CYS A 119 8.43 -4.98 -8.11
CA CYS A 119 8.12 -3.99 -7.06
C CYS A 119 9.32 -3.11 -6.72
N ASN A 120 10.51 -3.71 -6.57
CA ASN A 120 11.74 -2.95 -6.30
C ASN A 120 12.09 -1.97 -7.43
N LYS A 121 11.86 -2.31 -8.71
CA LYS A 121 12.13 -1.40 -9.84
C LYS A 121 11.20 -0.17 -9.83
N ILE A 122 9.96 -0.35 -9.39
CA ILE A 122 8.95 0.74 -9.34
C ILE A 122 8.80 1.38 -7.97
N SER A 123 9.66 1.02 -7.00
CA SER A 123 9.60 1.50 -5.61
C SER A 123 8.26 1.18 -4.92
N TYR A 124 7.80 -0.06 -5.03
CA TYR A 124 6.66 -0.61 -4.28
C TYR A 124 7.13 -1.64 -3.24
N GLN A 125 6.27 -1.91 -2.27
CA GLN A 125 6.48 -2.92 -1.22
C GLN A 125 5.18 -3.70 -0.94
N GLU A 126 5.34 -4.89 -0.39
CA GLU A 126 4.24 -5.72 0.08
C GLU A 126 3.75 -5.24 1.46
N SER A 127 2.44 -5.28 1.67
CA SER A 127 1.80 -5.10 2.97
C SER A 127 0.68 -6.13 3.13
N GLU A 128 0.49 -6.64 4.34
CA GLU A 128 -0.58 -7.60 4.63
C GLU A 128 -1.76 -6.89 5.32
N VAL A 129 -2.95 -7.03 4.73
CA VAL A 129 -4.20 -6.52 5.26
C VAL A 129 -5.16 -7.67 5.44
N LYS A 130 -5.38 -8.08 6.70
CA LYS A 130 -6.33 -9.15 7.06
C LYS A 130 -6.07 -10.46 6.29
N GLY A 131 -4.80 -10.88 6.17
CA GLY A 131 -4.43 -12.10 5.45
C GLY A 131 -4.31 -11.95 3.93
N ILE A 132 -4.49 -10.74 3.39
CA ILE A 132 -4.35 -10.44 1.95
C ILE A 132 -3.12 -9.57 1.74
N PHE A 133 -2.28 -9.96 0.79
CA PHE A 133 -1.11 -9.18 0.40
C PHE A 133 -1.50 -8.14 -0.65
N VAL A 134 -1.18 -6.88 -0.38
CA VAL A 134 -1.37 -5.73 -1.28
C VAL A 134 -0.03 -5.08 -1.58
N LEU A 135 0.06 -4.41 -2.72
CA LEU A 135 1.24 -3.66 -3.14
C LEU A 135 0.99 -2.17 -2.96
N VAL A 136 1.86 -1.54 -2.19
CA VAL A 136 1.78 -0.10 -1.89
C VAL A 136 3.08 0.59 -2.29
N PRO A 137 3.05 1.88 -2.67
CA PRO A 137 4.27 2.65 -2.88
C PRO A 137 5.16 2.64 -1.63
N ARG A 138 6.47 2.47 -1.82
CA ARG A 138 7.45 2.57 -0.75
C ARG A 138 7.57 4.02 -0.31
N ASN A 139 7.51 4.24 0.99
CA ASN A 139 7.67 5.55 1.59
C ASN A 139 8.43 5.43 2.93
N ASP A 140 9.67 5.91 2.96
CA ASP A 140 10.56 5.73 4.10
C ASP A 140 10.05 6.44 5.37
N LEU A 141 9.41 7.62 5.22
CA LEU A 141 8.78 8.32 6.34
C LEU A 141 7.66 7.46 6.94
N ILE A 142 6.79 6.90 6.08
CA ILE A 142 5.66 6.09 6.51
C ILE A 142 6.14 4.79 7.14
N ASN A 143 7.14 4.14 6.57
CA ASN A 143 7.71 2.90 7.10
C ASN A 143 8.32 3.11 8.49
N ALA A 144 9.17 4.12 8.66
CA ALA A 144 9.75 4.45 9.96
C ALA A 144 8.66 4.81 10.99
N SER A 145 7.64 5.56 10.57
CA SER A 145 6.54 5.95 11.47
C SER A 145 5.67 4.74 11.86
N ALA A 146 5.49 3.78 10.95
CA ALA A 146 4.74 2.56 11.19
C ALA A 146 5.44 1.64 12.21
N GLU A 147 6.77 1.55 12.18
CA GLU A 147 7.56 0.78 13.16
C GLU A 147 7.37 1.28 14.59
N CYS A 148 7.16 2.58 14.78
CA CYS A 148 6.94 3.23 16.07
C CYS A 148 5.46 3.36 16.46
N SER A 149 4.53 2.91 15.60
CA SER A 149 3.10 3.08 15.80
C SER A 149 2.44 1.81 16.34
N PRO A 150 1.26 1.92 17.01
CA PRO A 150 0.44 0.75 17.29
C PRO A 150 0.17 -0.05 16.00
N ALA A 151 0.13 -1.39 16.07
CA ALA A 151 0.02 -2.28 14.90
C ALA A 151 -1.15 -1.90 13.97
N GLU A 152 -2.28 -1.55 14.56
CA GLU A 152 -3.48 -1.12 13.86
C GLU A 152 -3.30 0.22 13.11
N VAL A 153 -2.50 1.14 13.62
CA VAL A 153 -2.14 2.40 12.95
C VAL A 153 -1.09 2.17 11.88
N ALA A 154 -0.11 1.30 12.16
CA ALA A 154 0.96 0.96 11.22
C ALA A 154 0.40 0.44 9.88
N ILE A 155 -0.57 -0.48 9.94
CA ILE A 155 -1.27 -1.00 8.74
C ILE A 155 -2.00 0.12 8.00
N ASP A 156 -2.75 0.96 8.70
CA ASP A 156 -3.53 2.05 8.09
C ASP A 156 -2.61 3.13 7.48
N LEU A 157 -1.44 3.39 8.08
CA LEU A 157 -0.42 4.31 7.55
C LEU A 157 0.15 3.79 6.23
N ILE A 158 0.58 2.51 6.21
CA ILE A 158 1.18 1.87 5.04
C ILE A 158 0.16 1.74 3.89
N THR A 159 -1.07 1.35 4.21
CA THR A 159 -2.11 1.07 3.21
C THR A 159 -2.88 2.31 2.76
N PHE A 160 -2.58 3.48 3.33
CA PHE A 160 -3.19 4.74 2.93
C PHE A 160 -3.01 5.04 1.43
N ASP A 161 -1.83 4.70 0.88
CA ASP A 161 -1.48 4.87 -0.53
C ASP A 161 -1.83 3.64 -1.40
N TYR A 162 -2.62 2.70 -0.88
CA TYR A 162 -3.08 1.61 -1.71
C TYR A 162 -3.92 2.18 -2.87
N TRP A 163 -3.53 1.85 -4.10
CA TRP A 163 -4.05 2.52 -5.31
C TRP A 163 -5.58 2.44 -5.45
N ARG A 164 -6.21 1.37 -4.93
CA ARG A 164 -7.67 1.21 -4.88
C ARG A 164 -8.38 2.25 -4.00
N TYR A 165 -7.66 2.90 -3.10
CA TYR A 165 -8.18 3.95 -2.22
C TYR A 165 -7.99 5.36 -2.80
N LYS A 166 -7.42 5.48 -4.00
CA LYS A 166 -7.35 6.76 -4.69
C LYS A 166 -8.76 7.28 -4.95
N GLY A 167 -9.06 8.48 -4.46
CA GLY A 167 -10.40 9.08 -4.48
C GLY A 167 -11.38 8.54 -3.42
N ASP A 168 -11.00 7.55 -2.60
CA ASP A 168 -11.82 7.05 -1.48
C ASP A 168 -11.63 7.96 -0.25
N LEU A 169 -12.19 9.17 -0.34
CA LEU A 169 -12.08 10.20 0.69
C LEU A 169 -12.66 9.74 2.03
N ASP A 170 -13.75 8.97 2.02
CA ASP A 170 -14.38 8.49 3.24
C ASP A 170 -13.46 7.52 4.00
N ARG A 171 -12.80 6.59 3.30
CA ARG A 171 -11.83 5.69 3.93
C ARG A 171 -10.60 6.44 4.41
N LYS A 172 -10.01 7.32 3.59
CA LYS A 172 -8.85 8.13 3.99
C LYS A 172 -9.17 8.98 5.23
N ARG A 173 -10.37 9.56 5.30
CA ARG A 173 -10.87 10.26 6.50
C ARG A 173 -10.94 9.36 7.72
N GLN A 174 -11.41 8.12 7.60
CA GLN A 174 -11.47 7.17 8.72
C GLN A 174 -10.07 6.87 9.27
N TYR A 175 -9.08 6.66 8.40
CA TYR A 175 -7.68 6.47 8.81
C TYR A 175 -7.13 7.70 9.54
N LEU A 176 -7.31 8.90 8.98
CA LEU A 176 -6.89 10.16 9.61
C LEU A 176 -7.56 10.39 10.96
N SER A 177 -8.83 10.03 11.10
CA SER A 177 -9.58 10.11 12.36
C SER A 177 -8.98 9.20 13.42
N LYS A 178 -8.59 7.97 13.02
CA LYS A 178 -7.91 7.01 13.89
C LYS A 178 -6.55 7.56 14.32
N PHE A 179 -5.73 8.06 13.40
CA PHE A 179 -4.42 8.65 13.74
C PHE A 179 -4.56 9.80 14.72
N ALA A 180 -5.51 10.71 14.46
CA ALA A 180 -5.76 11.84 15.34
C ALA A 180 -6.22 11.39 16.74
N ARG A 181 -7.01 10.31 16.85
CA ARG A 181 -7.43 9.76 18.15
C ARG A 181 -6.26 9.17 18.92
N GLU A 182 -5.33 8.49 18.24
CA GLU A 182 -4.13 7.92 18.87
C GLU A 182 -3.11 9.00 19.31
N LEU A 183 -3.07 10.13 18.60
CA LEU A 183 -2.16 11.23 18.89
C LEU A 183 -2.71 12.22 19.95
N GLU A 184 -4.03 12.36 20.10
CA GLU A 184 -4.63 13.33 21.04
C GLU A 184 -4.14 13.18 22.49
N PRO A 185 -4.06 11.97 23.08
CA PRO A 185 -3.59 11.81 24.46
C PRO A 185 -2.14 12.26 24.67
N LYS A 186 -1.35 12.32 23.59
CA LYS A 186 0.08 12.67 23.60
C LYS A 186 0.32 14.14 23.23
N ARG A 187 -0.74 14.92 23.05
CA ARG A 187 -0.67 16.29 22.53
C ARG A 187 0.22 17.22 23.34
N GLU A 188 0.12 17.21 24.67
CA GLU A 188 0.93 18.08 25.53
C GLU A 188 2.44 17.78 25.39
N CYS A 189 2.79 16.49 25.38
CA CYS A 189 4.16 16.03 25.15
C CYS A 189 4.66 16.45 23.75
N LEU A 190 3.83 16.24 22.73
CA LEU A 190 4.14 16.62 21.35
C LEU A 190 4.29 18.13 21.17
N GLU A 191 3.49 18.95 21.85
CA GLU A 191 3.62 20.41 21.82
C GLU A 191 4.93 20.88 22.47
N ALA A 192 5.42 20.18 23.49
CA ALA A 192 6.72 20.46 24.10
C ALA A 192 7.90 20.16 23.15
N LEU A 193 7.78 19.11 22.32
CA LEU A 193 8.80 18.74 21.33
C LEU A 193 8.71 19.59 20.04
N SER A 194 7.50 19.79 19.53
CA SER A 194 7.23 20.56 18.31
C SER A 194 5.84 21.18 18.34
N LYS A 195 5.74 22.37 18.96
CA LYS A 195 4.49 23.14 19.07
C LYS A 195 3.84 23.42 17.72
N ARG A 196 4.63 23.84 16.72
CA ARG A 196 4.11 24.24 15.41
C ARG A 196 3.48 23.06 14.68
N LEU A 197 4.21 21.95 14.52
CA LEU A 197 3.69 20.76 13.84
C LEU A 197 2.42 20.22 14.52
N THR A 198 2.44 20.14 15.86
CA THR A 198 1.32 19.61 16.63
C THR A 198 0.07 20.48 16.50
N SER A 199 0.23 21.80 16.65
CA SER A 199 -0.89 22.74 16.52
C SER A 199 -1.45 22.79 15.09
N ASP A 200 -0.60 22.82 14.07
CA ASP A 200 -1.02 22.80 12.66
C ASP A 200 -1.76 21.48 12.34
N PHE A 201 -1.27 20.33 12.82
CA PHE A 201 -1.94 19.04 12.62
C PHE A 201 -3.35 19.02 13.21
N PHE A 202 -3.49 19.36 14.49
CA PHE A 202 -4.80 19.35 15.14
C PHE A 202 -5.73 20.44 14.62
N TYR A 203 -5.19 21.57 14.14
CA TYR A 203 -5.97 22.56 13.40
C TYR A 203 -6.55 21.94 12.13
N LEU A 204 -5.73 21.30 11.30
CA LEU A 204 -6.18 20.68 10.06
C LEU A 204 -7.16 19.52 10.29
N VAL A 205 -6.94 18.68 11.29
CA VAL A 205 -7.90 17.62 11.70
C VAL A 205 -9.28 18.25 12.02
N ASN A 206 -9.28 19.40 12.68
CA ASN A 206 -10.51 20.09 13.05
C ASN A 206 -11.14 20.88 11.90
N SER A 207 -10.40 21.24 10.86
CA SER A 207 -10.88 22.04 9.74
C SER A 207 -11.29 21.17 8.54
N LEU A 208 -10.56 20.10 8.25
CA LEU A 208 -10.69 19.26 7.05
C LEU A 208 -11.75 18.14 7.15
N ASN A 209 -12.81 18.38 7.91
CA ASN A 209 -13.92 17.44 8.04
C ASN A 209 -13.51 16.04 8.57
N ILE A 210 -12.44 15.94 9.36
CA ILE A 210 -11.93 14.64 9.85
C ILE A 210 -12.75 14.12 11.03
N ARG A 211 -12.86 14.92 12.10
CA ARG A 211 -13.56 14.51 13.34
C ARG A 211 -15.04 14.89 13.39
N HIS A 212 -15.44 15.89 12.63
CA HIS A 212 -16.76 16.50 12.67
C HIS A 212 -17.21 16.85 11.27
N ASN A 213 -18.53 16.83 11.02
CA ASN A 213 -19.09 17.29 9.75
C ASN A 213 -18.92 18.81 9.63
N ASN A 214 -17.90 19.25 8.90
CA ASN A 214 -17.59 20.67 8.67
C ASN A 214 -17.83 21.11 7.22
N ALA A 215 -18.28 20.20 6.36
CA ALA A 215 -18.53 20.45 4.94
C ALA A 215 -19.91 21.07 4.67
N SER A 216 -20.85 20.94 5.62
CA SER A 216 -22.19 21.51 5.49
C SER A 216 -22.23 22.96 5.96
N GLU A 217 -22.80 23.85 5.15
CA GLU A 217 -23.04 25.26 5.50
C GLU A 217 -23.90 25.41 6.77
N ASP A 218 -24.75 24.41 7.06
CA ASP A 218 -25.57 24.33 8.27
C ASP A 218 -24.77 23.93 9.53
N SER A 219 -23.50 23.57 9.39
CA SER A 219 -22.64 23.20 10.52
C SER A 219 -22.12 24.43 11.26
N LYS A 220 -22.22 24.42 12.60
CA LYS A 220 -21.59 25.43 13.47
C LYS A 220 -20.07 25.53 13.33
N LYS A 221 -19.43 24.57 12.65
CA LYS A 221 -17.98 24.49 12.39
C LYS A 221 -17.65 24.53 10.89
N TYR A 222 -18.55 25.07 10.05
CA TYR A 222 -18.32 25.23 8.61
C TYR A 222 -16.97 25.93 8.33
N PHE A 223 -16.16 25.32 7.47
CA PHE A 223 -14.89 25.89 7.01
C PHE A 223 -15.04 26.23 5.53
N GLU A 224 -15.26 27.52 5.23
CA GLU A 224 -15.55 28.03 3.88
C GLU A 224 -14.58 27.52 2.79
N PRO A 225 -13.26 27.43 3.01
CA PRO A 225 -12.36 26.87 2.00
C PRO A 225 -12.66 25.41 1.65
N LEU A 226 -13.21 24.62 2.58
CA LEU A 226 -13.57 23.22 2.33
C LEU A 226 -14.76 23.07 1.37
N GLY A 227 -15.75 23.97 1.48
CA GLY A 227 -16.93 23.95 0.61
C GLY A 227 -16.58 24.26 -0.86
N SER A 228 -15.45 24.93 -1.10
CA SER A 228 -14.94 25.27 -2.43
C SER A 228 -13.89 24.31 -2.99
N MET A 229 -13.34 23.39 -2.19
CA MET A 229 -12.29 22.46 -2.63
C MET A 229 -12.87 21.35 -3.51
N SER A 230 -12.14 21.01 -4.57
CA SER A 230 -12.38 19.77 -5.30
C SER A 230 -11.97 18.54 -4.48
N ASP A 231 -12.54 17.38 -4.80
CA ASP A 231 -12.17 16.11 -4.16
C ASP A 231 -10.66 15.81 -4.29
N HIS A 232 -10.05 16.17 -5.42
CA HIS A 232 -8.62 16.01 -5.65
C HIS A 232 -7.78 16.91 -4.74
N GLU A 233 -8.19 18.16 -4.54
CA GLU A 233 -7.51 19.07 -3.60
C GLU A 233 -7.67 18.59 -2.16
N LEU A 234 -8.85 18.11 -1.79
CA LEU A 234 -9.11 17.55 -0.46
C LEU A 234 -8.27 16.29 -0.22
N GLU A 235 -8.15 15.40 -1.22
CA GLU A 235 -7.31 14.21 -1.15
C GLU A 235 -5.84 14.57 -0.93
N SER A 236 -5.31 15.58 -1.63
CA SER A 236 -3.94 16.08 -1.42
C SER A 236 -3.71 16.62 0.00
N TRP A 237 -4.72 17.28 0.58
CA TRP A 237 -4.67 17.67 1.99
C TRP A 237 -4.73 16.48 2.94
N TYR A 238 -5.45 15.42 2.60
CA TYR A 238 -5.47 14.16 3.37
C TYR A 238 -4.11 13.47 3.34
N ASP A 239 -3.44 13.43 2.18
CA ASP A 239 -2.08 12.91 2.04
C ASP A 239 -1.09 13.75 2.87
N THR A 240 -1.25 15.08 2.87
CA THR A 240 -0.46 16.00 3.71
C THR A 240 -0.69 15.71 5.19
N LEU A 241 -1.95 15.56 5.61
CA LEU A 241 -2.30 15.31 7.01
C LEU A 241 -1.78 13.95 7.50
N ARG A 242 -1.78 12.93 6.64
CA ARG A 242 -1.14 11.64 6.92
C ARG A 242 0.36 11.80 7.15
N ASN A 243 1.07 12.54 6.29
CA ASN A 243 2.52 12.77 6.48
C ASN A 243 2.83 13.51 7.79
N MET A 244 1.97 14.47 8.18
CA MET A 244 2.06 15.14 9.47
C MET A 244 1.83 14.16 10.63
N ALA A 245 0.82 13.30 10.55
CA ALA A 245 0.59 12.26 11.55
C ALA A 245 1.79 11.31 11.69
N ALA A 246 2.35 10.86 10.56
CA ALA A 246 3.54 10.01 10.51
C ALA A 246 4.73 10.66 11.26
N SER A 247 5.00 11.94 10.96
CA SER A 247 6.02 12.72 11.66
C SER A 247 5.76 12.86 13.17
N LEU A 248 4.49 13.01 13.57
CA LEU A 248 4.12 13.03 14.99
C LEU A 248 4.34 11.68 15.67
N PHE A 249 4.07 10.55 15.01
CA PHE A 249 4.39 9.23 15.57
C PHE A 249 5.90 9.04 15.79
N LEU A 250 6.75 9.52 14.88
CA LEU A 250 8.20 9.55 15.11
C LEU A 250 8.60 10.46 16.28
N LEU A 251 7.92 11.60 16.47
CA LEU A 251 8.17 12.46 17.62
C LEU A 251 7.74 11.83 18.94
N VAL A 252 6.67 11.04 18.93
CA VAL A 252 6.29 10.22 20.09
C VAL A 252 7.39 9.24 20.43
N ASP A 253 7.95 8.52 19.45
CA ASP A 253 9.06 7.59 19.71
C ASP A 253 10.30 8.31 20.29
N TYR A 254 10.59 9.50 19.75
CA TYR A 254 11.68 10.34 20.24
C TYR A 254 11.46 10.88 21.67
N SER A 255 10.23 10.93 22.21
CA SER A 255 9.99 11.51 23.54
C SER A 255 10.78 10.79 24.62
N ASP A 256 10.87 9.46 24.55
CA ASP A 256 11.58 8.63 25.52
C ASP A 256 13.09 8.89 25.50
N ILE A 257 13.64 9.13 24.30
CA ILE A 257 15.04 9.52 24.10
C ILE A 257 15.26 10.93 24.67
N SER A 258 14.33 11.85 24.43
CA SER A 258 14.41 13.23 24.91
C SER A 258 14.43 13.30 26.44
N GLU A 259 13.60 12.51 27.12
CA GLU A 259 13.58 12.39 28.57
C GLU A 259 14.90 11.84 29.13
N SER A 260 15.46 10.83 28.46
CA SER A 260 16.77 10.25 28.82
C SER A 260 17.91 11.28 28.70
N ILE A 261 17.92 12.06 27.62
CA ILE A 261 18.90 13.14 27.41
C ILE A 261 18.75 14.24 28.47
N ASN A 262 17.52 14.63 28.80
CA ASN A 262 17.27 15.65 29.83
C ASN A 262 17.77 15.18 31.20
N SER A 263 17.58 13.92 31.54
CA SER A 263 18.10 13.34 32.79
C SER A 263 19.63 13.41 32.86
N LEU A 264 20.33 13.17 31.75
CA LEU A 264 21.80 13.31 31.68
C LEU A 264 22.25 14.76 31.87
N LYS A 265 21.54 15.74 31.31
CA LYS A 265 21.87 17.16 31.44
C LYS A 265 21.73 17.69 32.87
N HIS A 266 20.85 17.11 33.69
CA HIS A 266 20.62 17.55 35.07
C HIS A 266 21.52 16.83 36.10
N ASN A 267 22.24 15.79 35.68
CA ASN A 267 23.22 15.07 36.51
C ASN A 267 24.66 15.63 36.38
N HIS A 268 24.80 16.76 35.68
CA HIS A 268 26.02 17.57 35.55
C HIS A 268 25.71 19.03 35.89
#